data_AF-A0A183IT33-F1
#
_entry.id   AF-A0A183IT33-F1
#
_cell.length_a   1.000
_cell.length_b   1.000
_cell.length_c   1.000
_cell.angle_alpha   90.00
_cell.angle_beta   90.00
_cell.angle_gamma   90.00
#
_symmetry.space_group_name_H-M   'P 1'
#
loop_
_entity.id
_entity.type
_entity.pdbx_description
1 polymer ?
#
loop_
_entity_poly.entity_id
_entity_poly.type
_entity_poly.pdbx_seq_one_letter_code
_entity_poly.pdbx_strand_id
1 'polypeptide(L)'
;MAPQEIHFFNQKRIYDRGFEWYESQMPVSSPAQLVIEKTPGYLVSPDAPARVQTYNPHMKLLLIVRNPVTRTISDYTQVHYSKLTKGKPHEPFQVAILDANGRINPTYKPIRNSLYADHLQRWLRYFSLDNLHIVDGDVLIKDPIVELTKVETFLGLEHAISADSFYYNVSKGFYCYRHPVDGPMCLGSSKGRQHVDVLPNVRQKLRHFFAPYNERFFRIVNRTFDW
;
A
#
# COMPACT_ATOMS: atom_id res chain seq x y z
N MET A 1 -15.13 -7.59 -1.60
CA MET A 1 -14.13 -6.55 -1.97
C MET A 1 -14.36 -6.17 -3.43
N ALA A 2 -14.15 -4.91 -3.82
CA ALA A 2 -14.19 -4.51 -5.23
C ALA A 2 -13.15 -5.32 -6.06
N PRO A 3 -13.51 -5.79 -7.27
CA PRO A 3 -12.69 -6.73 -8.03
C PRO A 3 -11.40 -6.11 -8.58
N GLN A 4 -11.37 -4.79 -8.73
CA GLN A 4 -10.26 -4.04 -9.30
C GLN A 4 -10.07 -2.69 -8.59
N GLU A 5 -8.96 -2.02 -8.91
CA GLU A 5 -8.70 -0.66 -8.43
C GLU A 5 -9.61 0.31 -9.19
N ILE A 6 -10.51 0.98 -8.48
CA ILE A 6 -11.57 1.79 -9.12
C ILE A 6 -11.05 3.16 -9.55
N HIS A 7 -10.04 3.68 -8.84
CA HIS A 7 -9.46 4.99 -9.12
C HIS A 7 -10.47 6.17 -9.07
N PHE A 8 -11.54 6.03 -8.29
CA PHE A 8 -12.61 7.01 -8.22
C PHE A 8 -12.12 8.32 -7.59
N PHE A 9 -11.54 8.25 -6.39
CA PHE A 9 -11.17 9.45 -5.64
C PHE A 9 -9.90 10.15 -6.14
N ASN A 10 -9.03 9.49 -6.91
CA ASN A 10 -7.78 10.09 -7.40
C ASN A 10 -7.78 10.51 -8.88
N GLN A 11 -8.73 10.08 -9.70
CA GLN A 11 -8.83 10.49 -11.10
C GLN A 11 -10.05 11.36 -11.32
N LYS A 12 -9.85 12.66 -11.63
CA LYS A 12 -10.95 13.61 -11.83
C LYS A 12 -12.00 13.11 -12.83
N ARG A 13 -11.56 12.58 -13.98
CA ARG A 13 -12.43 12.02 -15.03
C ARG A 13 -13.38 10.91 -14.52
N ILE A 14 -12.93 10.14 -13.53
CA ILE A 14 -13.72 9.06 -12.94
C ILE A 14 -14.60 9.62 -11.81
N TYR A 15 -14.06 10.52 -10.97
CA TYR A 15 -14.80 11.21 -9.92
C TYR A 15 -16.02 11.98 -10.44
N ASP A 16 -15.87 12.66 -11.59
CA ASP A 16 -16.93 13.45 -12.23
C ASP A 16 -18.13 12.59 -12.68
N ARG A 17 -18.04 11.25 -12.63
CA ARG A 17 -19.17 10.34 -12.90
C ARG A 17 -20.15 10.21 -11.74
N GLY A 18 -19.82 10.76 -10.57
CA GLY A 18 -20.71 10.78 -9.39
C GLY A 18 -20.66 9.51 -8.53
N PHE A 19 -21.28 9.60 -7.36
CA PHE A 19 -21.27 8.52 -6.36
C PHE A 19 -22.08 7.30 -6.78
N GLU A 20 -23.20 7.47 -7.49
CA GLU A 20 -23.98 6.35 -8.05
C GLU A 20 -23.12 5.48 -8.98
N TRP A 21 -22.27 6.11 -9.80
CA TRP A 21 -21.32 5.38 -10.62
C TRP A 21 -20.32 4.62 -9.75
N TYR A 22 -19.76 5.22 -8.70
CA TYR A 22 -18.82 4.57 -7.79
C TYR A 22 -19.44 3.34 -7.11
N GLU A 23 -20.64 3.50 -6.55
CA GLU A 23 -21.40 2.45 -5.88
C GLU A 23 -21.73 1.30 -6.83
N SER A 24 -22.06 1.59 -8.09
CA SER A 24 -22.32 0.56 -9.12
C SER A 24 -21.10 -0.32 -9.44
N GLN A 25 -19.88 0.10 -9.04
CA GLN A 25 -18.66 -0.72 -9.20
C GLN A 25 -18.43 -1.69 -8.02
N MET A 26 -19.22 -1.58 -6.96
CA MET A 26 -19.09 -2.41 -5.77
C MET A 26 -19.76 -3.78 -5.96
N PRO A 27 -19.26 -4.84 -5.31
CA PRO A 27 -19.94 -6.13 -5.31
C PRO A 27 -21.28 -6.03 -4.57
N VAL A 28 -22.23 -6.88 -4.96
CA VAL A 28 -23.46 -7.09 -4.18
C VAL A 28 -23.06 -7.61 -2.79
N SER A 29 -23.67 -7.04 -1.76
CA SER A 29 -23.40 -7.37 -0.36
C SER A 29 -24.69 -7.34 0.45
N SER A 30 -24.74 -8.14 1.52
CA SER A 30 -25.84 -8.06 2.48
C SER A 30 -25.62 -6.89 3.46
N PRO A 31 -26.67 -6.43 4.17
CA PRO A 31 -26.52 -5.36 5.17
C PRO A 31 -25.53 -5.66 6.31
N ALA A 32 -25.23 -6.94 6.56
CA ALA A 32 -24.26 -7.36 7.58
C ALA A 32 -22.82 -7.41 7.07
N GLN A 33 -22.58 -7.21 5.77
CA GLN A 33 -21.26 -7.30 5.16
C GLN A 33 -20.64 -5.92 4.95
N LEU A 34 -19.33 -5.83 5.15
CA LEU A 34 -18.56 -4.64 4.78
C LEU A 34 -18.03 -4.75 3.35
N VAL A 35 -18.20 -3.68 2.59
CA VAL A 35 -17.57 -3.54 1.27
C VAL A 35 -16.24 -2.81 1.41
N ILE A 36 -15.16 -3.46 0.97
CA ILE A 36 -13.82 -2.88 0.93
C ILE A 36 -13.43 -2.63 -0.53
N GLU A 37 -12.86 -1.46 -0.80
CA GLU A 37 -12.21 -1.11 -2.06
C GLU A 37 -10.73 -0.79 -1.81
N LYS A 38 -9.84 -1.16 -2.74
CA LYS A 38 -8.42 -0.76 -2.65
C LYS A 38 -8.01 -0.02 -3.92
N THR A 39 -7.43 1.15 -3.73
CA THR A 39 -6.67 1.86 -4.76
C THR A 39 -5.43 2.48 -4.10
N PRO A 40 -4.23 1.89 -4.26
CA PRO A 40 -3.00 2.40 -3.65
C PRO A 40 -2.68 3.86 -4.04
N GLY A 41 -3.15 4.29 -5.21
CA GLY A 41 -2.98 5.65 -5.70
C GLY A 41 -3.70 6.73 -4.89
N TYR A 42 -4.62 6.38 -3.99
CA TYR A 42 -5.30 7.35 -3.13
C TYR A 42 -4.35 8.03 -2.16
N LEU A 43 -3.45 7.28 -1.49
CA LEU A 43 -2.54 7.82 -0.48
C LEU A 43 -1.78 9.06 -0.97
N VAL A 44 -1.27 8.99 -2.20
CA VAL A 44 -0.41 10.01 -2.79
C VAL A 44 -1.17 11.11 -3.52
N SER A 45 -2.49 10.94 -3.70
CA SER A 45 -3.33 11.94 -4.37
C SER A 45 -3.60 13.12 -3.44
N PRO A 46 -3.40 14.38 -3.90
CA PRO A 46 -3.74 15.55 -3.09
C PRO A 46 -5.25 15.73 -2.92
N ASP A 47 -6.06 15.26 -3.88
CA ASP A 47 -7.51 15.47 -3.88
C ASP A 47 -8.29 14.37 -3.15
N ALA A 48 -7.74 13.15 -3.11
CA ALA A 48 -8.46 11.99 -2.61
C ALA A 48 -8.98 12.16 -1.16
N PRO A 49 -8.21 12.71 -0.19
CA PRO A 49 -8.70 12.85 1.18
C PRO A 49 -9.99 13.68 1.27
N ALA A 50 -10.05 14.82 0.60
CA ALA A 50 -11.22 15.69 0.58
C ALA A 50 -12.44 14.99 -0.04
N ARG A 51 -12.23 14.33 -1.18
CA ARG A 51 -13.30 13.63 -1.90
C ARG A 51 -13.85 12.43 -1.11
N VAL A 52 -12.98 11.68 -0.42
CA VAL A 52 -13.41 10.57 0.45
C VAL A 52 -14.20 11.12 1.63
N GLN A 53 -13.76 12.23 2.24
CA GLN A 53 -14.49 12.87 3.35
C GLN A 53 -15.87 13.38 2.91
N THR A 54 -15.98 13.97 1.71
CA THR A 54 -17.27 14.38 1.13
C THR A 54 -18.22 13.19 0.92
N TYR A 55 -17.69 12.04 0.50
CA TYR A 55 -18.50 10.84 0.32
C TYR A 55 -18.95 10.24 1.66
N ASN A 56 -18.03 10.09 2.61
CA ASN A 56 -18.34 9.60 3.95
C ASN A 56 -17.31 10.14 4.97
N PRO A 57 -17.68 11.09 5.84
CA PRO A 57 -16.78 11.65 6.84
C PRO A 57 -16.40 10.65 7.94
N HIS A 58 -17.15 9.56 8.10
CA HIS A 58 -16.90 8.50 9.07
C HIS A 58 -16.21 7.27 8.46
N MET A 59 -15.71 7.37 7.22
CA MET A 59 -15.03 6.26 6.55
C MET A 59 -13.87 5.72 7.40
N LYS A 60 -13.81 4.40 7.57
CA LYS A 60 -12.63 3.70 8.11
C LYS A 60 -11.63 3.47 6.99
N LEU A 61 -10.37 3.79 7.22
CA LEU A 61 -9.29 3.74 6.23
C LEU A 61 -8.21 2.76 6.67
N LEU A 62 -7.79 1.89 5.77
CA LEU A 62 -6.65 0.99 5.98
C LEU A 62 -5.44 1.51 5.19
N LEU A 63 -4.32 1.73 5.87
CA LEU A 63 -3.05 2.10 5.26
C LEU A 63 -2.00 1.02 5.56
N ILE A 64 -1.59 0.29 4.52
CA ILE A 64 -0.51 -0.69 4.63
C ILE A 64 0.82 -0.03 4.27
N VAL A 65 1.77 -0.03 5.21
CA VAL A 65 3.13 0.53 5.03
C VAL A 65 4.17 -0.57 5.11
N ARG A 66 5.36 -0.31 4.55
CA ARG A 66 6.53 -1.19 4.62
C ARG A 66 7.78 -0.34 4.75
N ASN A 67 8.92 -0.93 5.06
CA ASN A 67 10.20 -0.24 5.02
C ASN A 67 10.33 0.57 3.71
N PRO A 68 10.49 1.91 3.78
CA PRO A 68 10.45 2.77 2.60
C PRO A 68 11.56 2.47 1.59
N VAL A 69 12.71 1.96 2.05
CA VAL A 69 13.78 1.47 1.17
C VAL A 69 13.28 0.28 0.35
N THR A 70 12.72 -0.72 1.04
CA THR A 70 12.19 -1.94 0.40
C THR A 70 11.02 -1.61 -0.53
N ARG A 71 10.10 -0.73 -0.11
CA ARG A 71 8.98 -0.28 -0.94
C ARG A 71 9.45 0.50 -2.17
N THR A 72 10.47 1.35 -2.05
CA THR A 72 11.07 2.08 -3.19
C THR A 72 11.63 1.10 -4.23
N ILE A 73 12.38 0.10 -3.78
CA ILE A 73 12.95 -0.94 -4.67
C ILE A 73 11.84 -1.77 -5.32
N SER A 74 10.79 -2.11 -4.57
CA SER A 74 9.64 -2.87 -5.06
C SER A 74 8.87 -2.11 -6.16
N ASP A 75 8.62 -0.82 -5.97
CA ASP A 75 7.94 0.05 -6.95
C ASP A 75 8.79 0.17 -8.23
N TYR A 76 10.10 0.44 -8.10
CA TYR A 76 11.01 0.41 -9.25
C TYR A 76 10.98 -0.94 -9.98
N THR A 77 11.04 -2.05 -9.24
CA THR A 77 11.04 -3.41 -9.79
C THR A 77 9.76 -3.66 -10.59
N GLN A 78 8.60 -3.24 -10.09
CA GLN A 78 7.33 -3.33 -10.80
C GLN A 78 7.36 -2.61 -12.15
N VAL A 79 7.87 -1.38 -12.16
CA VAL A 79 7.99 -0.55 -13.38
C VAL A 79 9.02 -1.15 -14.35
N HIS A 80 10.15 -1.62 -13.82
CA HIS A 80 11.24 -2.23 -14.60
C HIS A 80 10.73 -3.45 -15.38
N TYR A 81 10.11 -4.42 -14.71
CA TYR A 81 9.53 -5.59 -15.39
C TYR A 81 8.43 -5.19 -16.39
N SER A 82 7.58 -4.20 -16.07
CA SER A 82 6.57 -3.73 -17.02
C SER A 82 7.15 -3.08 -18.28
N LYS A 83 8.33 -2.45 -18.19
CA LYS A 83 9.04 -1.88 -19.33
C LYS A 83 9.75 -2.95 -20.14
N LEU A 84 10.41 -3.89 -19.46
CA LEU A 84 11.04 -5.06 -20.09
C LEU A 84 10.04 -5.86 -20.94
N THR A 85 8.85 -6.17 -20.42
CA THR A 85 7.82 -6.89 -21.18
C THR A 85 7.31 -6.13 -22.41
N LYS A 86 7.55 -4.81 -22.48
CA LYS A 86 7.17 -3.95 -23.59
C LYS A 86 8.37 -3.62 -24.51
N GLY A 87 9.53 -4.24 -24.29
CA GLY A 87 10.76 -3.94 -25.03
C GLY A 87 11.28 -2.51 -24.84
N LYS A 88 10.90 -1.84 -23.75
CA LYS A 88 11.31 -0.45 -23.48
C LYS A 88 12.50 -0.42 -22.52
N PRO A 89 13.51 0.44 -22.79
CA PRO A 89 14.62 0.60 -21.87
C PRO A 89 14.14 1.19 -20.53
N HIS A 90 14.83 0.82 -19.46
CA HIS A 90 14.67 1.42 -18.15
C HIS A 90 16.04 1.75 -17.57
N GLU A 91 16.19 2.97 -17.11
CA GLU A 91 17.40 3.43 -16.45
C GLU A 91 17.70 2.59 -15.20
N PRO A 92 18.98 2.22 -14.95
CA PRO A 92 19.37 1.46 -13.77
C PRO A 92 18.95 2.14 -12.47
N PHE A 93 18.60 1.34 -11.45
CA PHE A 93 18.10 1.85 -10.17
C PHE A 93 19.02 2.89 -9.53
N GLN A 94 20.34 2.65 -9.51
CA GLN A 94 21.30 3.57 -8.90
C GLN A 94 21.37 4.95 -9.57
N VAL A 95 20.96 5.06 -10.84
CA VAL A 95 20.92 6.33 -11.57
C VAL A 95 19.56 6.99 -11.38
N ALA A 96 18.47 6.23 -11.54
CA ALA A 96 17.11 6.74 -11.49
C ALA A 96 16.70 7.41 -10.17
N ILE A 97 17.35 7.02 -9.06
CA ILE A 97 17.06 7.58 -7.73
C ILE A 97 17.81 8.87 -7.41
N LEU A 98 18.74 9.31 -8.26
CA LEU A 98 19.63 10.44 -7.99
C LEU A 98 19.22 11.69 -8.77
N ASP A 99 19.57 12.87 -8.24
CA ASP A 99 19.50 14.15 -8.94
C ASP A 99 20.82 14.47 -9.66
N ALA A 100 20.88 15.62 -10.35
CA ALA A 100 22.07 16.06 -11.09
C ALA A 100 23.31 16.27 -10.21
N ASN A 101 23.15 16.44 -8.89
CA ASN A 101 24.24 16.58 -7.92
C ASN A 101 24.58 15.24 -7.25
N GLY A 102 24.01 14.14 -7.73
CA GLY A 102 24.18 12.82 -7.15
C GLY A 102 23.55 12.67 -5.77
N ARG A 103 22.58 13.50 -5.36
CA ARG A 103 21.79 13.32 -4.12
C ARG A 103 20.54 12.50 -4.38
N ILE A 104 19.91 11.94 -3.35
CA ILE A 104 18.63 11.24 -3.52
C ILE A 104 17.59 12.24 -4.04
N ASN A 105 16.93 11.91 -5.15
CA ASN A 105 15.91 12.75 -5.78
C ASN A 105 14.53 12.51 -5.15
N PRO A 106 14.01 13.42 -4.30
CA PRO A 106 12.71 13.24 -3.64
C PRO A 106 11.53 13.30 -4.62
N THR A 107 11.73 13.82 -5.84
CA THR A 107 10.68 13.92 -6.85
C THR A 107 10.48 12.61 -7.62
N TYR A 108 11.47 11.70 -7.58
CA TYR A 108 11.38 10.40 -8.23
C TYR A 108 10.23 9.59 -7.61
N LYS A 109 9.29 9.13 -8.44
CA LYS A 109 7.98 8.62 -7.99
C LYS A 109 8.08 7.52 -6.92
N PRO A 110 8.90 6.45 -7.08
CA PRO A 110 9.12 5.46 -6.01
C PRO A 110 9.59 6.04 -4.66
N ILE A 111 10.48 7.03 -4.68
CA ILE A 111 10.96 7.71 -3.47
C ILE A 111 9.84 8.56 -2.89
N ARG A 112 9.25 9.43 -3.71
CA ARG A 112 8.17 10.34 -3.30
C ARG A 112 7.03 9.60 -2.63
N ASN A 113 6.60 8.47 -3.20
CA ASN A 113 5.51 7.65 -2.68
C ASN A 113 5.84 6.95 -1.35
N SER A 114 7.11 6.91 -0.97
CA SER A 114 7.60 6.33 0.29
C SER A 114 7.73 7.37 1.42
N LEU A 115 7.45 8.65 1.14
CA LEU A 115 7.42 9.72 2.12
C LEU A 115 6.09 9.70 2.90
N TYR A 116 5.89 8.65 3.70
CA TYR A 116 4.60 8.37 4.35
C TYR A 116 4.10 9.51 5.24
N ALA A 117 5.00 10.16 5.99
CA ALA A 117 4.66 11.29 6.85
C ALA A 117 4.02 12.45 6.07
N ASP A 118 4.54 12.76 4.87
CA ASP A 118 4.02 13.84 4.02
C ASP A 118 2.61 13.53 3.52
N HIS A 119 2.38 12.26 3.16
CA HIS A 119 1.08 11.82 2.67
C HIS A 119 0.07 11.75 3.80
N LEU A 120 0.41 11.08 4.90
CA LEU A 120 -0.48 10.93 6.05
C LEU A 120 -0.89 12.28 6.64
N GLN A 121 0.02 13.25 6.72
CA GLN A 121 -0.31 14.59 7.21
C GLN A 121 -1.37 15.30 6.36
N ARG A 122 -1.49 14.99 5.06
CA ARG A 122 -2.61 15.51 4.24
C ARG A 122 -3.92 14.84 4.58
N TRP A 123 -3.91 13.52 4.79
CA TRP A 123 -5.11 12.76 5.19
C TRP A 123 -5.63 13.21 6.55
N LEU A 124 -4.74 13.50 7.49
CA LEU A 124 -5.08 13.97 8.84
C LEU A 124 -5.70 15.38 8.89
N ARG A 125 -5.77 16.11 7.76
CA ARG A 125 -6.55 17.34 7.67
C ARG A 125 -8.06 17.08 7.54
N TYR A 126 -8.43 15.86 7.15
CA TYR A 126 -9.81 15.49 6.82
C TYR A 126 -10.33 14.35 7.72
N PHE A 127 -9.45 13.49 8.21
CA PHE A 127 -9.79 12.35 9.06
C PHE A 127 -8.99 12.40 10.36
N SER A 128 -9.62 11.99 11.46
CA SER A 128 -8.91 11.75 12.72
C SER A 128 -8.02 10.52 12.59
N LEU A 129 -6.96 10.40 13.41
CA LEU A 129 -6.13 9.19 13.41
C LEU A 129 -6.94 7.94 13.77
N ASP A 130 -8.02 8.07 14.56
CA ASP A 130 -8.91 6.97 14.95
C ASP A 130 -9.70 6.39 13.75
N ASN A 131 -9.82 7.13 12.64
CA ASN A 131 -10.40 6.62 11.39
C ASN A 131 -9.37 5.86 10.54
N LEU A 132 -8.08 5.82 10.92
CA LEU A 132 -7.02 5.19 10.16
C LEU A 132 -6.38 4.04 10.94
N HIS A 133 -6.33 2.87 10.31
CA HIS A 133 -5.54 1.76 10.81
C HIS A 133 -4.29 1.54 9.95
N ILE A 134 -3.13 1.56 10.61
CA ILE A 134 -1.82 1.37 9.95
C ILE A 134 -1.41 -0.10 10.09
N VAL A 135 -1.47 -0.81 8.97
CA VAL A 135 -1.03 -2.21 8.86
C VAL A 135 0.47 -2.23 8.58
N ASP A 136 1.20 -3.01 9.37
CA ASP A 136 2.63 -3.29 9.16
C ASP A 136 2.79 -4.37 8.09
N GLY A 137 3.10 -3.95 6.87
CA GLY A 137 3.28 -4.84 5.75
C GLY A 137 4.53 -5.72 5.86
N ASP A 138 5.53 -5.39 6.69
CA ASP A 138 6.68 -6.26 6.90
C ASP A 138 6.36 -7.37 7.91
N VAL A 139 5.49 -7.12 8.88
CA VAL A 139 4.88 -8.16 9.73
C VAL A 139 3.90 -9.00 8.93
N LEU A 140 2.99 -8.38 8.16
CA LEU A 140 1.96 -9.09 7.36
C LEU A 140 2.56 -10.16 6.42
N ILE A 141 3.77 -9.93 5.90
CA ILE A 141 4.49 -10.89 5.05
C ILE A 141 4.97 -12.12 5.85
N LYS A 142 5.38 -11.92 7.10
CA LYS A 142 5.97 -12.95 7.97
C LYS A 142 4.92 -13.69 8.81
N ASP A 143 3.90 -12.96 9.23
CA ASP A 143 2.81 -13.44 10.07
C ASP A 143 1.53 -12.64 9.73
N PRO A 144 0.72 -13.15 8.79
CA PRO A 144 -0.48 -12.43 8.35
C PRO A 144 -1.56 -12.36 9.43
N ILE A 145 -1.62 -13.33 10.36
CA ILE A 145 -2.69 -13.41 11.36
C ILE A 145 -2.60 -12.23 12.32
N VAL A 146 -1.41 -11.95 12.82
CA VAL A 146 -1.18 -10.86 13.79
C VAL A 146 -1.68 -9.51 13.27
N GLU A 147 -1.48 -9.22 11.99
CA GLU A 147 -1.96 -7.96 11.40
C GLU A 147 -3.43 -8.01 11.00
N LEU A 148 -3.94 -9.15 10.54
CA LEU A 148 -5.36 -9.29 10.15
C LEU A 148 -6.31 -9.26 11.35
N THR A 149 -5.93 -9.82 12.51
CA THR A 149 -6.73 -9.70 13.74
C THR A 149 -6.87 -8.23 14.19
N LYS A 150 -5.84 -7.41 13.99
CA LYS A 150 -5.90 -5.97 14.26
C LYS A 150 -6.84 -5.26 13.29
N VAL A 151 -6.84 -5.67 12.01
CA VAL A 151 -7.78 -5.15 11.00
C VAL A 151 -9.22 -5.54 11.34
N GLU A 152 -9.49 -6.80 11.70
CA GLU A 152 -10.83 -7.25 12.11
C GLU A 152 -11.33 -6.44 13.30
N THR A 153 -10.50 -6.28 14.33
CA THR A 153 -10.80 -5.44 15.51
C THR A 153 -11.11 -3.99 15.12
N PHE A 154 -10.26 -3.37 14.31
CA PHE A 154 -10.46 -2.00 13.85
C PHE A 154 -11.75 -1.83 13.07
N LEU A 155 -12.10 -2.80 12.21
CA LEU A 155 -13.33 -2.78 11.43
C LEU A 155 -14.57 -3.10 12.26
N GLY A 156 -14.42 -3.72 13.43
CA GLY A 156 -15.51 -4.19 14.28
C GLY A 156 -16.10 -5.52 13.79
N LEU A 157 -15.26 -6.35 13.18
CA LEU A 157 -15.61 -7.68 12.68
C LEU A 157 -15.28 -8.75 13.73
N GLU A 158 -15.98 -9.87 13.66
CA GLU A 158 -15.60 -11.09 14.38
C GLU A 158 -14.23 -11.58 13.89
N HIS A 159 -13.44 -12.17 14.80
CA HIS A 159 -12.12 -12.74 14.50
C HIS A 159 -12.29 -14.11 13.83
N ALA A 160 -12.77 -14.11 12.60
CA ALA A 160 -13.06 -15.32 11.83
C ALA A 160 -11.83 -15.84 11.07
N ILE A 161 -10.85 -14.97 10.79
CA ILE A 161 -9.61 -15.36 10.11
C ILE A 161 -8.66 -16.02 11.11
N SER A 162 -8.30 -17.28 10.86
CA SER A 162 -7.43 -18.07 11.73
C SER A 162 -6.13 -18.49 11.03
N ALA A 163 -5.17 -19.02 11.80
CA ALA A 163 -3.92 -19.56 11.26
C ALA A 163 -4.14 -20.62 10.17
N ASP A 164 -5.22 -21.41 10.27
CA ASP A 164 -5.57 -22.44 9.29
C ASP A 164 -6.00 -21.84 7.94
N SER A 165 -6.44 -20.58 7.94
CA SER A 165 -6.74 -19.82 6.72
C SER A 165 -5.50 -19.53 5.88
N PHE A 166 -4.28 -19.75 6.40
CA PHE A 166 -3.04 -19.48 5.67
C PHE A 166 -2.09 -20.67 5.64
N TYR A 167 -1.29 -20.73 4.57
CA TYR A 167 -0.18 -21.67 4.46
C TYR A 167 1.00 -21.04 3.77
N TYR A 168 2.19 -21.37 4.23
CA TYR A 168 3.40 -20.90 3.58
C TYR A 168 3.69 -21.73 2.33
N ASN A 169 3.73 -21.10 1.16
CA ASN A 169 4.11 -21.75 -0.08
C ASN A 169 5.61 -21.51 -0.33
N VAL A 170 6.41 -22.57 -0.17
CA VAL A 170 7.88 -22.51 -0.29
C VAL A 170 8.31 -22.03 -1.67
N SER A 171 7.71 -22.56 -2.74
CA SER A 171 8.03 -22.17 -4.11
C SER A 171 7.69 -20.70 -4.41
N LYS A 172 6.60 -20.20 -3.82
CA LYS A 172 6.20 -18.79 -3.93
C LYS A 172 7.06 -17.88 -3.03
N GLY A 173 7.52 -18.39 -1.89
CA GLY A 173 8.23 -17.63 -0.86
C GLY A 173 7.32 -16.70 -0.03
N PHE A 174 6.01 -16.96 -0.03
CA PHE A 174 5.01 -16.16 0.69
C PHE A 174 3.88 -17.03 1.23
N TYR A 175 3.15 -16.50 2.21
CA TYR A 175 1.87 -17.07 2.62
C TYR A 175 0.83 -16.95 1.50
N CYS A 176 0.07 -18.02 1.34
CA CYS A 176 -1.11 -18.13 0.49
C CYS A 176 -2.35 -18.38 1.35
N TYR A 177 -3.52 -18.09 0.81
CA TYR A 177 -4.79 -18.15 1.52
C TYR A 177 -5.54 -19.44 1.19
N ARG A 178 -6.13 -20.10 2.18
CA ARG A 178 -7.09 -21.19 2.00
C ARG A 178 -8.49 -20.58 2.04
N HIS A 179 -9.06 -20.33 0.86
CA HIS A 179 -10.42 -19.86 0.79
C HIS A 179 -11.39 -20.98 1.22
N PRO A 180 -12.38 -20.72 2.09
CA PRO A 180 -13.29 -21.76 2.59
C PRO A 180 -14.06 -22.48 1.46
N VAL A 181 -14.38 -21.75 0.38
CA VAL A 181 -15.11 -22.24 -0.79
C VAL A 181 -14.17 -22.59 -1.95
N ASP A 182 -13.41 -21.61 -2.45
CA ASP A 182 -12.55 -21.77 -3.64
C ASP A 182 -11.24 -22.56 -3.40
N GLY A 183 -10.94 -22.95 -2.15
CA GLY A 183 -9.74 -23.70 -1.81
C GLY A 183 -8.44 -22.87 -1.80
N PRO A 184 -7.27 -23.52 -1.92
CA PRO A 184 -5.98 -22.85 -1.78
C PRO A 184 -5.68 -21.91 -2.95
N MET A 185 -5.40 -20.63 -2.64
CA MET A 185 -5.11 -19.58 -3.59
C MET A 185 -3.87 -18.78 -3.17
N CYS A 186 -2.94 -18.60 -4.10
CA CYS A 186 -1.81 -17.69 -3.95
C CYS A 186 -2.04 -16.39 -4.73
N LEU A 187 -1.42 -15.29 -4.27
CA LEU A 187 -1.39 -14.06 -5.05
C LEU A 187 -0.66 -14.28 -6.39
N GLY A 188 -1.15 -13.62 -7.45
CA GLY A 188 -0.67 -13.79 -8.82
C GLY A 188 0.83 -13.49 -9.03
N SER A 189 1.33 -13.78 -10.24
CA SER A 189 2.76 -13.66 -10.61
C SER A 189 3.34 -12.25 -10.50
N SER A 190 2.47 -11.22 -10.53
CA SER A 190 2.89 -9.83 -10.31
C SER A 190 3.18 -9.50 -8.84
N LYS A 191 2.85 -10.38 -7.89
CA LYS A 191 3.07 -10.20 -6.45
C LYS A 191 4.27 -11.02 -5.99
N GLY A 192 5.15 -10.40 -5.20
CA GLY A 192 6.36 -11.05 -4.69
C GLY A 192 7.46 -11.21 -5.75
N ARG A 193 7.60 -10.26 -6.69
CA ARG A 193 8.68 -10.29 -7.69
C ARG A 193 10.04 -10.20 -7.01
N GLN A 194 11.02 -10.91 -7.55
CA GLN A 194 12.41 -10.75 -7.15
C GLN A 194 12.81 -9.28 -7.38
N HIS A 195 13.29 -8.65 -6.31
CA HIS A 195 13.76 -7.27 -6.39
C HIS A 195 15.04 -7.21 -7.22
N VAL A 196 15.22 -6.09 -7.92
CA VAL A 196 16.52 -5.82 -8.55
C VAL A 196 17.62 -5.77 -7.51
N ASP A 197 18.82 -6.18 -7.90
CA ASP A 197 19.99 -6.08 -7.03
C ASP A 197 20.37 -4.61 -6.85
N VAL A 198 20.54 -4.23 -5.59
CA VAL A 198 20.87 -2.84 -5.21
C VAL A 198 22.10 -2.88 -4.33
N LEU A 199 23.12 -2.14 -4.74
CA LEU A 199 24.40 -2.05 -4.06
C LEU A 199 24.24 -1.61 -2.59
N PRO A 200 25.04 -2.14 -1.66
CA PRO A 200 24.94 -1.80 -0.24
C PRO A 200 25.04 -0.30 0.05
N ASN A 201 25.94 0.42 -0.61
CA ASN A 201 26.10 1.87 -0.46
C ASN A 201 24.85 2.65 -0.90
N VAL A 202 24.16 2.20 -1.96
CA VAL A 202 22.90 2.80 -2.43
C VAL A 202 21.78 2.57 -1.41
N ARG A 203 21.69 1.36 -0.83
CA ARG A 203 20.74 1.06 0.26
C ARG A 203 21.02 1.92 1.49
N GLN A 204 22.28 2.04 1.89
CA GLN A 204 22.72 2.90 3.00
C GLN A 204 22.28 4.34 2.77
N LYS A 205 22.46 4.87 1.56
CA LYS A 205 22.08 6.23 1.20
C LYS A 205 20.57 6.46 1.28
N LEU A 206 19.76 5.50 0.82
CA LEU A 206 18.30 5.55 0.97
C LEU A 206 17.87 5.50 2.44
N ARG A 207 18.50 4.66 3.28
CA ARG A 207 18.23 4.62 4.73
C ARG A 207 18.46 5.98 5.38
N HIS A 208 19.62 6.59 5.15
CA HIS A 208 19.92 7.93 5.69
C HIS A 208 18.93 8.99 5.19
N PHE A 209 18.56 8.92 3.91
CA PHE A 209 17.56 9.84 3.35
C PHE A 209 16.19 9.69 4.01
N PHE A 210 15.70 8.46 4.23
CA PHE A 210 14.38 8.22 4.80
C PHE A 210 14.32 8.37 6.33
N ALA A 211 15.43 8.24 7.05
CA ALA A 211 15.48 8.30 8.53
C ALA A 211 14.67 9.46 9.14
N PRO A 212 14.88 10.75 8.76
CA PRO A 212 14.10 11.85 9.34
C PRO A 212 12.59 11.80 8.99
N TYR A 213 12.23 11.22 7.84
CA TYR A 213 10.83 11.04 7.45
C TYR A 213 10.17 9.90 8.23
N ASN A 214 10.91 8.83 8.53
CA ASN A 214 10.46 7.70 9.34
C ASN A 214 10.17 8.17 10.77
N GLU A 215 11.09 8.91 11.39
CA GLU A 215 10.88 9.48 12.73
C GLU A 215 9.66 10.40 12.79
N ARG A 216 9.41 11.17 11.72
CA ARG A 216 8.20 11.99 11.64
C ARG A 216 6.94 11.14 11.52
N PHE A 217 6.97 10.10 10.68
CA PHE A 217 5.87 9.16 10.55
C PHE A 217 5.55 8.49 11.90
N PHE A 218 6.57 7.98 12.60
CA PHE A 218 6.42 7.31 13.90
C PHE A 218 5.79 8.21 14.95
N ARG A 219 6.18 9.48 15.01
CA ARG A 219 5.55 10.48 15.88
C ARG A 219 4.08 10.73 15.53
N ILE A 220 3.74 10.81 14.25
CA ILE A 220 2.36 11.02 13.80
C ILE A 220 1.45 9.85 14.21
N VAL A 221 1.93 8.61 14.04
CA VAL A 221 1.11 7.41 14.31
C VAL A 221 1.30 6.85 15.72
N ASN A 222 2.11 7.52 16.56
CA ASN A 222 2.47 7.09 17.91
C ASN A 222 2.90 5.61 17.99
N ARG A 223 3.68 5.16 17.01
CA ARG A 223 4.17 3.77 16.86
C ARG A 223 5.44 3.74 16.03
N THR A 224 6.39 2.90 16.42
CA THR A 224 7.62 2.64 15.66
C THR A 224 7.49 1.38 14.79
N PHE A 225 8.30 1.34 13.73
CA PHE A 225 8.45 0.18 12.85
C PHE A 225 9.95 -0.12 12.70
N ASP A 226 10.30 -1.39 12.49
CA ASP A 226 11.70 -1.84 12.35
C ASP A 226 12.24 -1.56 10.94
N TRP A 227 12.54 -0.28 10.65
CA TRP A 227 12.89 0.22 9.31
C TRP A 227 14.30 0.79 9.16
#